data_AF-A0A2K9HJP1-F1
#
_entry.id   AF-A0A2K9HJP1-F1
#
_cell.length_a   1.000
_cell.length_b   1.000
_cell.length_c   1.000
_cell.angle_alpha   90.00
_cell.angle_beta   90.00
_cell.angle_gamma   90.00
#
_symmetry.space_group_name_H-M   'P 1'
#
loop_
_entity.id
_entity.type
_entity.pdbx_description
1 polymer ?
#
loop_
_entity_poly.entity_id
_entity_poly.type
_entity_poly.pdbx_seq_one_letter_code
_entity_poly.pdbx_strand_id
1 'polypeptide(L)'
;MFVKTGDNVKVIAGDAKGKTGVVKKAMPSVNKVIVEGVNVVKKHSKPSNAQPQGGIVDVERPISATNVKVVSKTTDKKEDK
;
A
#
# COMPACT_ATOMS: atom_id res chain seq x y z
N MET A 1 -14.89 -4.41 -5.23
CA MET A 1 -13.53 -4.32 -4.65
C MET A 1 -13.29 -5.56 -3.79
N PHE A 2 -12.17 -6.27 -3.96
CA PHE A 2 -11.96 -7.63 -3.42
C PHE A 2 -10.99 -7.70 -2.22
N VAL A 3 -10.58 -6.56 -1.67
CA VAL A 3 -9.56 -6.43 -0.61
C VAL A 3 -10.14 -5.66 0.57
N LYS A 4 -9.87 -6.14 1.79
CA LYS A 4 -10.29 -5.51 3.05
C LYS A 4 -9.09 -4.91 3.77
N THR A 5 -9.37 -3.97 4.68
CA THR A 5 -8.37 -3.45 5.59
C THR A 5 -7.84 -4.58 6.47
N GLY A 6 -6.51 -4.69 6.60
CA GLY A 6 -5.85 -5.76 7.35
C GLY A 6 -5.49 -7.00 6.53
N ASP A 7 -5.88 -7.09 5.26
CA ASP A 7 -5.44 -8.19 4.39
C ASP A 7 -3.96 -8.04 4.03
N ASN A 8 -3.24 -9.17 3.99
CA ASN A 8 -1.90 -9.23 3.42
C ASN A 8 -2.00 -9.36 1.90
N VAL A 9 -1.38 -8.43 1.18
CA VAL A 9 -1.44 -8.36 -0.28
C VAL A 9 -0.06 -8.29 -0.91
N LYS A 10 0.07 -8.85 -2.12
CA LYS A 10 1.24 -8.76 -2.98
C LYS A 10 0.88 -7.91 -4.20
N VAL A 11 1.80 -7.02 -4.57
CA VAL A 11 1.66 -6.20 -5.77
C VAL A 11 2.03 -7.03 -7.00
N ILE A 12 1.11 -7.10 -7.96
CA ILE A 12 1.26 -7.89 -9.20
C ILE A 12 1.91 -7.04 -10.30
N ALA A 13 1.58 -5.75 -10.35
CA ALA A 13 1.96 -4.84 -11.43
C ALA A 13 2.25 -3.42 -10.93
N GLY A 14 3.06 -2.68 -11.70
CA GLY A 14 3.55 -1.33 -11.38
C GLY A 14 4.98 -1.31 -10.81
N ASP A 15 5.45 -0.13 -10.42
CA ASP A 15 6.85 0.08 -9.96
C ASP A 15 7.19 -0.72 -8.69
N ALA A 16 6.17 -1.01 -7.88
CA ALA A 16 6.30 -1.77 -6.65
C ALA A 16 5.99 -3.28 -6.82
N LYS A 17 6.05 -3.80 -8.05
CA LYS A 17 5.77 -5.22 -8.35
C LYS A 17 6.62 -6.16 -7.48
N GLY A 18 5.99 -7.20 -6.95
CA GLY A 18 6.64 -8.22 -6.12
C GLY A 18 6.67 -7.91 -4.63
N LYS A 19 6.47 -6.65 -4.23
CA LYS A 19 6.40 -6.27 -2.81
C LYS A 19 5.13 -6.79 -2.17
N THR A 20 5.25 -7.16 -0.89
CA THR A 20 4.15 -7.61 -0.03
C THR A 20 3.95 -6.60 1.10
N GLY A 21 2.70 -6.40 1.51
CA GLY A 21 2.39 -5.53 2.64
C GLY A 21 0.95 -5.69 3.10
N VAL A 22 0.64 -5.08 4.24
CA VAL A 22 -0.71 -5.06 4.82
C VAL A 22 -1.49 -3.87 4.28
N VAL A 23 -2.78 -4.07 4.00
CA VAL A 23 -3.68 -2.99 3.60
C VAL A 23 -4.01 -2.12 4.82
N LYS A 24 -3.47 -0.89 4.88
CA LYS A 24 -3.81 0.12 5.91
C LYS A 24 -5.18 0.74 5.70
N LYS A 25 -5.55 1.00 4.44
CA LYS A 25 -6.84 1.62 4.11
C LYS A 25 -7.34 1.15 2.76
N ALA A 26 -8.57 0.65 2.72
CA ALA A 26 -9.30 0.39 1.49
C ALA A 26 -10.22 1.58 1.16
N MET A 27 -10.16 2.07 -0.08
CA MET A 27 -11.03 3.13 -0.60
C MET A 27 -11.92 2.57 -1.73
N PRO A 28 -13.08 1.98 -1.40
CA PRO A 28 -13.95 1.31 -2.37
C PRO A 28 -14.55 2.27 -3.41
N SER A 29 -14.85 3.51 -3.02
CA SER A 29 -15.43 4.51 -3.93
C SER A 29 -14.55 4.82 -5.14
N VAL A 30 -13.24 4.70 -4.99
CA VAL A 30 -12.25 5.00 -6.05
C VAL A 30 -11.45 3.76 -6.48
N ASN A 31 -11.81 2.57 -5.99
CA ASN A 31 -11.10 1.30 -6.24
C ASN A 31 -9.58 1.37 -5.98
N LYS A 32 -9.17 2.04 -4.89
CA LYS A 32 -7.75 2.12 -4.49
C LYS A 32 -7.51 1.61 -3.08
N VAL A 33 -6.29 1.15 -2.82
CA VAL A 33 -5.83 0.68 -1.51
C VAL A 33 -4.52 1.34 -1.13
N ILE A 34 -4.34 1.67 0.14
CA ILE A 34 -3.05 2.06 0.71
C ILE A 34 -2.45 0.80 1.34
N VAL A 35 -1.29 0.40 0.85
CA VAL A 35 -0.54 -0.77 1.31
C VAL A 35 0.75 -0.29 1.95
N GLU A 36 1.07 -0.87 3.11
CA GLU A 36 2.28 -0.52 3.86
C GLU A 36 3.56 -0.80 3.07
N GLY A 37 4.50 0.15 3.10
CA GLY A 37 5.81 0.02 2.44
C GLY A 37 5.76 0.05 0.91
N VAL A 38 4.58 0.32 0.34
CA VAL A 38 4.35 0.35 -1.11
C VAL A 38 4.00 1.76 -1.54
N ASN A 39 4.57 2.20 -2.67
CA ASN A 39 4.29 3.50 -3.28
C ASN A 39 4.54 4.68 -2.31
N VAL A 40 5.69 4.62 -1.62
CA VAL A 40 6.15 5.68 -0.73
C VAL A 40 6.66 6.86 -1.55
N VAL A 41 6.14 8.05 -1.27
CA VAL A 41 6.59 9.28 -1.92
C VAL A 41 7.07 10.29 -0.90
N LYS A 42 8.14 11.00 -1.25
CA LYS A 42 8.64 12.14 -0.49
C LYS A 42 7.75 13.34 -0.70
N LYS A 43 6.98 13.72 0.31
CA LYS A 43 6.15 14.92 0.30
C LYS A 43 6.85 16.03 1.08
N HIS A 44 7.14 17.13 0.40
CA HIS A 44 7.57 18.35 1.08
C HIS A 44 6.37 18.98 1.77
N SER A 45 6.41 19.04 3.09
CA SER A 45 5.35 19.62 3.92
C SER A 45 5.83 20.94 4.50
N LYS A 46 5.01 21.98 4.35
CA LYS A 46 5.22 23.23 5.08
C LYS A 46 4.96 22.99 6.57
N PRO A 47 5.63 23.72 7.47
CA PRO A 47 5.34 23.70 8.89
C PRO A 47 3.84 23.87 9.17
N SER A 48 3.31 23.08 10.09
CA SER A 48 1.91 23.16 10.54
C SER A 48 1.83 22.91 12.03
N ASN A 49 0.69 23.21 12.68
CA ASN A 49 0.53 22.99 14.12
C ASN A 49 0.78 21.53 14.55
N ALA A 50 0.46 20.57 13.67
CA ALA A 50 0.73 19.15 13.91
C ALA A 50 2.19 18.76 13.66
N GLN A 51 2.89 19.51 12.79
CA GLN A 51 4.30 19.28 12.45
C GLN A 51 5.07 20.61 12.38
N PRO A 52 5.50 21.18 13.53
CA PRO A 52 6.07 22.53 13.61
C PRO A 52 7.42 22.67 12.90
N GLN A 53 8.18 21.58 12.78
CA GLN A 53 9.47 21.60 12.10
C GLN A 53 9.34 21.56 10.56
N GLY A 54 8.15 21.25 10.02
CA GLY A 54 7.99 20.96 8.60
C GLY A 54 8.95 19.85 8.14
N GLY A 55 9.16 19.74 6.82
CA GLY A 55 10.20 18.88 6.26
C GLY A 55 9.69 17.87 5.25
N ILE A 56 10.58 16.94 4.89
CA ILE A 56 10.30 15.86 3.94
C ILE A 56 9.67 14.71 4.71
N VAL A 57 8.40 14.43 4.42
CA VAL A 57 7.67 13.32 5.03
C VAL A 57 7.48 12.23 3.98
N ASP A 58 7.80 11.00 4.34
CA ASP A 58 7.51 9.84 3.52
C ASP A 58 6.05 9.44 3.72
N VAL A 59 5.28 9.48 2.64
CA VAL A 59 3.84 9.18 2.65
C VAL A 59 3.53 8.06 1.68
N GLU A 60 2.83 7.04 2.18
CA GLU A 60 2.32 5.95 1.36
C GLU A 60 1.13 6.42 0.53
N ARG A 61 1.21 6.23 -0.79
CA ARG A 61 0.17 6.63 -1.73
C ARG A 61 -0.72 5.44 -2.12
N PRO A 62 -2.01 5.69 -2.38
CA PRO A 62 -2.92 4.63 -2.79
C PRO A 62 -2.53 4.05 -4.16
N ILE A 63 -2.60 2.73 -4.27
CA ILE A 63 -2.44 1.96 -5.51
C ILE A 63 -3.79 1.39 -5.96
N SER A 64 -3.91 1.04 -7.24
CA SER A 64 -5.14 0.44 -7.78
C SER A 64 -5.39 -0.94 -7.16
N ALA A 65 -6.64 -1.21 -6.77
CA ALA A 65 -7.03 -2.51 -6.23
C ALA A 65 -6.88 -3.66 -7.24
N THR A 66 -6.82 -3.37 -8.54
CA THR A 66 -6.60 -4.37 -9.60
C THR A 66 -5.15 -4.87 -9.64
N ASN A 67 -4.20 -4.09 -9.10
CA ASN A 67 -2.78 -4.41 -9.13
C ASN A 67 -2.30 -5.18 -7.89
N VAL A 68 -3.22 -5.59 -7.01
CA VAL A 68 -2.90 -6.31 -5.77
C VAL A 68 -3.61 -7.66 -5.73
N LYS A 69 -2.93 -8.64 -5.13
CA LYS A 69 -3.47 -9.98 -4.87
C LYS A 69 -3.37 -10.29 -3.38
N VAL A 70 -4.43 -10.83 -2.79
CA VAL A 70 -4.39 -11.31 -1.39
C VAL A 70 -3.46 -12.52 -1.31
N VAL A 71 -2.57 -12.53 -0.31
CA VAL A 71 -1.51 -13.54 -0.14
C VAL A 71 -1.89 -14.61 0.88
N SER A 72 -2.85 -14.40 1.81
CA SER A 72 -3.32 -15.53 2.63
C SER A 72 -4.72 -15.39 3.24
N LYS A 73 -5.37 -16.55 3.38
CA LYS A 73 -5.59 -17.14 4.72
C LYS A 73 -5.23 -18.64 4.85
N THR A 74 -4.93 -19.41 3.79
CA THR A 74 -4.73 -20.88 3.96
C THR A 74 -3.77 -21.59 3.02
N THR A 75 -2.99 -20.92 2.16
CA THR A 75 -2.09 -21.67 1.26
C THR A 75 -0.70 -21.06 1.20
N ASP A 76 0.19 -21.66 1.99
CA ASP A 76 1.59 -21.85 1.64
C ASP A 76 1.69 -22.38 0.20
N LYS A 77 1.92 -21.47 -0.74
CA LYS A 77 2.61 -21.81 -1.98
C LYS A 77 3.86 -20.96 -2.06
N LYS A 78 4.90 -21.43 -1.36
CA LYS A 78 6.24 -21.46 -1.94
C LYS A 78 6.10 -22.26 -3.24
N GLU A 79 6.20 -21.59 -4.38
CA GLU A 79 6.66 -22.24 -5.60
C GLU A 79 7.88 -21.44 -6.03
N ASP A 80 9.02 -22.03 -5.70
CA ASP A 80 10.37 -21.73 -6.15
C ASP A 80 10.46 -21.74 -7.68
N LYS A 81 11.13 -20.72 -8.23
CA LYS A 81 12.14 -20.91 -9.28
C LYS A 81 13.01 -19.68 -9.44
#